data_AF-A0A970KNJ4-F1
#
_entry.id   AF-A0A970KNJ4-F1
#
_cell.length_a   1.000
_cell.length_b   1.000
_cell.length_c   1.000
_cell.angle_alpha   90.00
_cell.angle_beta   90.00
_cell.angle_gamma   90.00
#
_symmetry.space_group_name_H-M   'P 1'
#
loop_
_entity.id
_entity.type
_entity.pdbx_description
1 polymer ?
#
loop_
_entity_poly.entity_id
_entity_poly.type
_entity_poly.pdbx_seq_one_letter_code
_entity_poly.pdbx_strand_id
1 'polypeptide(L)'
;MENGIGVLVCDNGLLNLTVNMTGNMIAYAGYGVVSGKDTVHLNITGNAFNDITHDAIVIDNSRGSIVSSNTFWRCKRTVVGSYNDERIEEAPIIQNNQEGDI
;
A
#
# COMPACT_ATOMS: atom_id res chain seq x y z
N MET A 1 11.52 -8.02 -18.80
CA MET A 1 12.58 -7.13 -18.29
C MET A 1 12.08 -6.64 -16.95
N GLU A 2 12.61 -7.19 -15.86
CA GLU A 2 11.96 -7.24 -14.54
C GLU A 2 12.71 -6.36 -13.53
N ASN A 3 12.81 -5.05 -13.80
CA ASN A 3 13.44 -4.14 -12.85
C ASN A 3 12.42 -3.10 -12.40
N GLY A 4 11.56 -3.51 -11.48
CA GLY A 4 10.79 -2.63 -10.61
C GLY A 4 11.38 -2.62 -9.21
N ILE A 5 11.71 -1.44 -8.67
CA ILE A 5 12.00 -1.29 -7.24
C ILE A 5 10.78 -0.66 -6.60
N GLY A 6 10.13 -1.40 -5.70
CA GLY A 6 9.38 -0.80 -4.61
C GLY A 6 9.67 -1.61 -3.36
N VAL A 7 10.29 -0.98 -2.37
CA VAL A 7 10.44 -1.56 -1.04
C VAL A 7 10.29 -0.43 -0.03
N LEU A 8 9.10 -0.35 0.54
CA LEU A 8 8.92 0.19 1.87
C LEU A 8 8.32 -0.94 2.71
N VAL A 9 9.14 -1.51 3.59
CA VAL A 9 8.70 -2.48 4.60
C VAL A 9 8.66 -1.75 5.92
N CYS A 10 7.46 -1.58 6.46
CA CYS A 10 7.27 -1.03 7.79
C CYS A 10 6.66 -2.12 8.66
N ASP A 11 7.42 -2.56 9.66
CA ASP A 11 6.93 -3.36 10.78
C ASP A 11 7.42 -2.63 12.04
N ASN A 12 6.54 -1.78 12.58
CA ASN A 12 6.95 -0.83 13.61
C ASN A 12 6.52 -1.24 15.01
N GLY A 13 5.77 -2.32 15.21
CA GLY A 13 5.46 -2.88 16.53
C GLY A 13 5.01 -1.85 17.58
N LEU A 14 4.33 -0.75 17.18
CA LEU A 14 3.91 0.42 17.97
C LEU A 14 4.89 1.61 18.13
N LEU A 15 6.05 1.65 17.47
CA LEU A 15 6.82 2.89 17.32
C LEU A 15 6.04 3.86 16.41
N ASN A 16 5.62 5.00 16.97
CA ASN A 16 4.87 6.07 16.30
C ASN A 16 5.71 6.78 15.21
N LEU A 17 6.07 6.06 14.16
CA LEU A 17 6.74 6.59 12.98
C LEU A 17 5.74 6.58 11.83
N THR A 18 5.22 7.77 11.53
CA THR A 18 4.46 8.02 10.30
C THR A 18 5.37 7.80 9.10
N VAL A 19 4.89 7.04 8.14
CA VAL A 19 5.60 6.79 6.90
C VAL A 19 4.75 7.28 5.74
N ASN A 20 5.31 8.15 4.91
CA ASN A 20 4.61 8.73 3.76
C ASN A 20 5.29 8.30 2.46
N MET A 21 4.51 7.83 1.50
CA MET A 21 4.93 7.55 0.14
C MET A 21 4.02 8.32 -0.83
N THR A 22 4.59 9.28 -1.57
CA THR A 22 3.82 10.11 -2.49
C THR A 22 4.56 10.48 -3.76
N GLY A 23 3.83 10.56 -4.88
CA GLY A 23 4.34 11.02 -6.17
C GLY A 23 5.31 10.04 -6.84
N ASN A 24 5.25 8.75 -6.51
CA ASN A 24 6.15 7.74 -7.07
C ASN A 24 5.47 6.97 -8.21
N MET A 25 6.28 6.50 -9.16
CA MET A 25 5.90 5.45 -10.10
C MET A 25 6.64 4.17 -9.72
N ILE A 26 5.89 3.09 -9.54
CA ILE A 26 6.42 1.75 -9.30
C ILE A 26 5.86 0.83 -10.36
N ALA A 27 6.73 0.18 -11.12
CA ALA A 27 6.31 -0.61 -12.26
C ALA A 27 7.08 -1.94 -12.35
N TYR A 28 6.48 -2.95 -12.98
CA TYR A 28 7.14 -4.23 -13.30
C TYR A 28 7.72 -4.95 -12.06
N ALA A 29 6.97 -4.92 -10.96
CA ALA A 29 7.36 -5.55 -9.70
C ALA A 29 6.47 -6.76 -9.37
N GLY A 30 7.02 -7.70 -8.59
CA GLY A 30 6.37 -8.92 -8.16
C GLY A 30 5.43 -8.74 -6.97
N TYR A 31 5.72 -9.42 -5.86
CA TYR A 31 4.92 -9.39 -4.62
C TYR A 31 5.14 -8.12 -3.79
N GLY A 32 4.06 -7.63 -3.19
CA GLY A 32 4.06 -6.76 -2.01
C GLY A 32 4.97 -5.55 -2.12
N VAL A 33 4.77 -4.74 -3.17
CA VAL A 33 5.64 -3.59 -3.50
C VAL A 33 5.75 -2.61 -2.32
N VAL A 34 4.66 -2.43 -1.57
CA VAL A 34 4.67 -1.79 -0.26
C VAL A 34 4.00 -2.72 0.73
N SER A 35 4.66 -2.99 1.86
CA SER A 35 4.11 -3.83 2.92
C SER A 35 4.19 -3.13 4.27
N GLY A 36 3.03 -2.95 4.89
CA GLY A 36 2.90 -2.51 6.28
C GLY A 36 2.28 -3.62 7.11
N LYS A 37 2.95 -4.00 8.21
CA LYS A 37 2.38 -4.87 9.23
C LYS A 37 2.47 -4.20 10.59
N ASP A 38 1.38 -4.21 11.35
CA ASP A 38 1.31 -3.61 12.69
C ASP A 38 1.79 -2.14 12.70
N THR A 39 1.58 -1.44 11.58
CA THR A 39 2.05 -0.06 11.36
C THR A 39 1.05 0.96 11.88
N VAL A 40 1.53 2.14 12.26
CA VAL A 40 0.69 3.30 12.58
C VAL A 40 1.00 4.40 11.58
N HIS A 41 -0.03 4.97 10.94
CA HIS A 41 0.08 6.05 9.95
C HIS A 41 0.97 5.73 8.74
N LEU A 42 0.70 4.62 8.05
CA LEU A 42 1.28 4.35 6.73
C LEU A 42 0.41 5.04 5.67
N ASN A 43 0.91 6.14 5.11
CA ASN A 43 0.20 6.95 4.13
C ASN A 43 0.80 6.76 2.73
N ILE A 44 0.00 6.22 1.82
CA ILE A 44 0.39 5.94 0.44
C ILE A 44 -0.56 6.70 -0.46
N THR A 45 -0.12 7.83 -1.02
CA THR A 45 -1.00 8.72 -1.79
C THR A 45 -0.38 9.26 -3.07
N GLY A 46 -1.16 9.34 -4.15
CA GLY A 46 -0.69 9.96 -5.39
C GLY A 46 0.43 9.18 -6.07
N ASN A 47 0.47 7.85 -5.94
CA ASN A 47 1.44 6.99 -6.60
C ASN A 47 0.81 6.25 -7.79
N ALA A 48 1.64 5.85 -8.75
CA ALA A 48 1.26 4.97 -9.84
C ALA A 48 1.90 3.59 -9.66
N PHE A 49 1.09 2.53 -9.60
CA PHE A 49 1.50 1.14 -9.60
C PHE A 49 1.17 0.54 -10.97
N ASN A 50 2.15 0.05 -11.71
CA ASN A 50 1.95 -0.44 -13.07
C ASN A 50 2.51 -1.85 -13.28
N ASP A 51 1.77 -2.73 -13.96
CA ASP A 51 2.22 -4.08 -14.33
C ASP A 51 2.69 -4.89 -13.10
N ILE A 52 1.92 -4.86 -12.00
CA ILE A 52 2.22 -5.60 -10.78
C ILE A 52 1.65 -7.02 -10.88
N THR A 53 2.52 -8.03 -10.88
CA THR A 53 2.12 -9.43 -11.13
C THR A 53 1.52 -10.12 -9.90
N HIS A 54 1.52 -9.46 -8.74
CA HIS A 54 0.91 -9.93 -7.51
C HIS A 54 0.19 -8.81 -6.75
N ASP A 55 0.55 -8.54 -5.49
CA ASP A 55 -0.10 -7.54 -4.62
C ASP A 55 0.69 -6.25 -4.66
N ALA A 56 0.07 -5.15 -5.09
CA ALA A 56 0.76 -3.86 -5.12
C ALA A 56 0.98 -3.30 -3.70
N ILE A 57 -0.05 -3.32 -2.86
CA ILE A 57 0.04 -2.87 -1.46
C ILE A 57 -0.51 -3.97 -0.55
N VAL A 58 0.25 -4.31 0.50
CA VAL A 58 -0.19 -5.19 1.58
C VAL A 58 -0.21 -4.39 2.89
N ILE A 59 -1.37 -4.29 3.53
CA ILE A 59 -1.53 -3.63 4.83
C ILE A 59 -2.23 -4.55 5.84
N ASP A 60 -1.49 -5.03 6.83
CA ASP A 60 -2.01 -5.96 7.83
C ASP A 60 -1.94 -5.35 9.23
N ASN A 61 -3.10 -5.29 9.88
CA ASN A 61 -3.28 -4.74 11.22
C ASN A 61 -2.68 -3.32 11.38
N SER A 62 -2.69 -2.56 10.30
CA SER A 62 -2.25 -1.17 10.29
C SER A 62 -3.33 -0.26 10.90
N ARG A 63 -2.92 0.77 11.65
CA ARG A 63 -3.82 1.74 12.29
C ARG A 63 -3.61 3.16 11.74
N GLY A 64 -4.68 3.92 11.59
CA GLY A 64 -4.70 5.29 11.08
C GLY A 64 -4.01 5.48 9.72
N SER A 65 -3.94 4.42 8.92
CA SER A 65 -3.21 4.40 7.64
C SER A 65 -4.13 4.82 6.51
N ILE A 66 -3.60 5.53 5.50
CA ILE A 66 -4.38 6.06 4.39
C ILE A 66 -3.77 5.59 3.08
N VAL A 67 -4.57 4.90 2.27
CA VAL A 67 -4.21 4.52 0.89
C VAL A 67 -5.21 5.19 -0.06
N SER A 68 -4.81 6.31 -0.65
CA SER A 68 -5.74 7.11 -1.46
C SER A 68 -5.13 7.81 -2.65
N SER A 69 -5.94 8.09 -3.67
CA SER A 69 -5.51 8.82 -4.87
C SER A 69 -4.33 8.16 -5.59
N ASN A 70 -4.20 6.84 -5.51
CA ASN A 70 -3.23 6.08 -6.30
C ASN A 70 -3.87 5.57 -7.59
N THR A 71 -3.05 5.38 -8.62
CA THR A 71 -3.45 4.73 -9.87
C THR A 71 -2.82 3.34 -9.92
N PHE A 72 -3.65 2.31 -10.07
CA PHE A 72 -3.24 0.93 -10.27
C PHE A 72 -3.55 0.53 -11.72
N TRP A 73 -2.54 0.18 -12.48
CA TRP A 73 -2.66 -0.20 -13.88
C TRP A 73 -2.09 -1.59 -14.09
N ARG A 74 -2.88 -2.52 -14.64
CA ARG A 74 -2.46 -3.90 -14.91
C ARG A 74 -1.87 -4.59 -13.66
N CYS A 75 -2.49 -4.33 -12.52
CA CYS A 75 -2.10 -4.91 -11.23
C CYS A 75 -2.99 -6.10 -10.93
N LYS A 76 -2.41 -7.26 -10.60
CA LYS A 76 -3.20 -8.47 -10.27
C LYS A 76 -4.10 -8.24 -9.06
N ARG A 77 -3.59 -7.59 -8.01
CA ARG A 77 -4.35 -7.10 -6.85
C ARG A 77 -3.78 -5.74 -6.41
N THR A 78 -4.65 -4.78 -6.12
CA THR A 78 -4.27 -3.40 -5.83
C THR A 78 -3.89 -3.20 -4.37
N VAL A 79 -4.86 -3.36 -3.47
CA VAL A 79 -4.64 -3.31 -2.02
C VAL A 79 -5.20 -4.58 -1.40
N VAL A 80 -4.37 -5.29 -0.65
CA VAL A 80 -4.74 -6.45 0.14
C VAL A 80 -4.45 -6.15 1.59
N GLY A 81 -5.35 -6.51 2.49
CA GLY A 81 -5.12 -6.25 3.90
C GLY A 81 -6.18 -6.80 4.81
N SER A 82 -5.82 -6.86 6.09
CA SER A 82 -6.69 -7.27 7.17
C SER A 82 -6.61 -6.27 8.32
N TYR A 83 -7.72 -6.08 9.02
CA TYR A 83 -7.79 -5.27 10.23
C TYR A 83 -8.63 -6.01 11.28
N ASN A 84 -8.02 -6.37 12.40
CA ASN A 84 -8.64 -7.18 13.45
C ASN A 84 -8.53 -6.54 14.84
N ASP A 85 -8.22 -5.25 14.91
CA ASP A 85 -8.18 -4.47 16.14
C ASP A 85 -9.58 -3.96 16.53
N GLU A 86 -9.84 -3.81 17.82
CA GLU A 86 -11.11 -3.33 18.36
C GLU A 86 -11.34 -1.83 18.11
N ARG A 87 -10.27 -1.07 17.84
CA ARG A 87 -10.31 0.38 17.59
C ARG A 87 -10.74 0.71 16.16
N ILE A 88 -11.96 0.36 15.79
CA ILE A 88 -12.51 0.51 14.43
C ILE A 88 -12.31 1.90 13.79
N GLU A 89 -12.29 2.98 14.58
CA GLU A 89 -12.05 4.36 14.11
C GLU A 89 -10.61 4.58 13.61
N GLU A 90 -9.69 3.70 14.00
CA GLU A 90 -8.31 3.68 13.52
C GLU A 90 -8.11 2.69 12.35
N ALA A 91 -9.17 2.08 11.80
CA ALA A 91 -9.03 1.20 10.65
C ALA A 91 -8.42 1.93 9.44
N PRO A 92 -7.62 1.25 8.60
CA PRO A 92 -7.07 1.85 7.40
C PRO A 92 -8.17 2.37 6.46
N ILE A 93 -7.97 3.56 5.91
CA ILE A 93 -8.85 4.14 4.93
C ILE A 93 -8.27 3.87 3.53
N ILE A 94 -8.98 3.07 2.74
CA ILE A 94 -8.64 2.79 1.34
C ILE A 94 -9.73 3.40 0.46
N GLN A 95 -9.43 4.51 -0.22
CA GLN A 95 -10.45 5.26 -0.98
C GLN A 95 -9.86 6.07 -2.13
N ASN A 96 -10.69 6.47 -3.10
CA ASN A 96 -10.30 7.35 -4.21
C ASN A 96 -9.11 6.84 -5.03
N ASN A 97 -8.90 5.52 -5.08
CA ASN A 97 -7.91 4.91 -5.96
C ASN A 97 -8.55 4.61 -7.32
N GLN A 98 -7.74 4.66 -8.38
CA GLN A 98 -8.16 4.33 -9.74
C GLN A 98 -7.55 2.99 -10.14
N GLU A 99 -8.34 2.13 -10.77
CA GLU A 99 -7.87 0.83 -11.29
C GLU A 99 -8.15 0.76 -12.80
N GLY A 100 -7.24 0.14 -13.56
CA GLY A 100 -7.44 -0.08 -14.98
C GLY A 100 -6.65 -1.26 -15.53
N ASP A 101 -7.22 -1.91 -16.54
CA ASP A 101 -6.65 -3.04 -17.29
C ASP A 101 -6.76 -2.73 -18.78
N ILE A 102 -5.64 -2.67 -19.51
CA ILE A 102 -5.62 -2.80 -20.97
C ILE A 102 -4.66 -3.91 -21.36
#